data_AF-A0A671Y518-F1
#
_entry.id   AF-A0A671Y518-F1
#
_cell.length_a   1.000
_cell.length_b   1.000
_cell.length_c   1.000
_cell.angle_alpha   90.00
_cell.angle_beta   90.00
_cell.angle_gamma   90.00
#
_symmetry.space_group_name_H-M   'P 1'
#
loop_
_entity.id
_entity.type
_entity.pdbx_description
1 polymer ?
#
loop_
_entity_poly.entity_id
_entity_poly.type
_entity_poly.pdbx_seq_one_letter_code
_entity_poly.pdbx_strand_id
1 'polypeptide(L)'
;MDTRFTRGKSNILERPLTRPKTEVSVSAFALLFSEMVQYCQSRVYSVSELQTRLADMGQSVGAGMLDVLVLREKNGKRETKLLNMLLFIKVNVWKSLFGKEADKLEQANDDDKTGFPAKVTAHWHKGTTLMIKFNDSVIARDKALDGR
;
A
#
# COMPACT_ATOMS: atom_id res chain seq x y z
N MET A 1 38.31 -40.34 -1.57
CA MET A 1 38.56 -39.25 -0.60
C MET A 1 37.51 -38.19 -0.84
N ASP A 2 36.49 -38.15 0.01
CA ASP A 2 35.36 -37.23 -0.06
C ASP A 2 35.81 -35.79 0.21
N THR A 3 35.75 -34.93 -0.81
CA THR A 3 35.89 -33.49 -0.64
C THR A 3 34.56 -32.92 -0.15
N ARG A 4 34.43 -32.80 1.18
CA ARG A 4 33.36 -32.02 1.82
C ARG A 4 33.49 -30.56 1.39
N PHE A 5 32.56 -30.10 0.56
CA PHE A 5 32.32 -28.67 0.37
C PHE A 5 31.90 -28.06 1.70
N THR A 6 32.82 -27.37 2.37
CA THR A 6 32.45 -26.46 3.46
C THR A 6 31.68 -25.30 2.85
N ARG A 7 30.35 -25.30 3.05
CA ARG A 7 29.47 -24.16 2.74
C ARG A 7 29.85 -22.98 3.63
N GLY A 8 30.92 -22.28 3.26
CA GLY A 8 31.33 -21.04 3.88
C GLY A 8 30.16 -20.08 3.85
N LYS A 9 29.77 -19.57 5.02
CA LYS A 9 28.81 -18.47 5.11
C LYS A 9 29.44 -17.30 4.35
N SER A 10 28.89 -16.96 3.18
CA SER A 10 29.29 -15.76 2.43
C SER A 10 29.34 -14.57 3.38
N ASN A 11 30.40 -13.77 3.27
CA ASN A 11 30.58 -12.57 4.07
C ASN A 11 29.33 -11.70 3.90
N ILE A 12 28.82 -11.08 4.96
CA ILE A 12 27.55 -10.33 4.90
C ILE A 12 27.61 -9.20 3.86
N LEU A 13 28.81 -8.70 3.58
CA LEU A 13 29.12 -7.68 2.57
C LEU A 13 29.06 -8.20 1.12
N GLU A 14 29.18 -9.52 0.92
CA GLU A 14 29.11 -10.17 -0.40
C GLU A 14 27.70 -10.63 -0.76
N ARG A 15 26.75 -10.51 0.18
CA ARG A 15 25.36 -10.85 -0.11
C ARG A 15 24.72 -9.74 -0.94
N PRO A 16 24.06 -10.08 -2.05
CA PRO A 16 23.22 -9.13 -2.75
C PRO A 16 22.22 -8.51 -1.75
N LEU A 17 22.17 -7.18 -1.69
CA LEU A 17 21.19 -6.46 -0.86
C LEU A 17 19.75 -6.80 -1.28
N THR A 18 19.58 -7.17 -2.56
CA THR A 18 18.34 -7.66 -3.13
C THR A 18 18.09 -9.11 -2.71
N ARG A 19 17.19 -9.29 -1.74
CA ARG A 19 16.65 -10.62 -1.44
C ARG A 19 15.82 -11.12 -2.64
N PRO A 20 16.00 -12.37 -3.08
CA PRO A 20 15.17 -12.95 -4.13
C PRO A 20 13.70 -12.98 -3.69
N LYS A 21 12.79 -12.77 -4.66
CA LYS A 21 11.35 -12.87 -4.41
C LYS A 21 11.03 -14.32 -4.02
N THR A 22 10.55 -14.51 -2.80
CA THR A 22 10.00 -15.79 -2.35
C THR A 22 8.51 -15.81 -2.61
N GLU A 23 8.03 -16.85 -3.27
CA GLU A 23 6.61 -17.06 -3.46
C GLU A 23 6.00 -17.73 -2.24
N VAL A 24 4.82 -17.27 -1.84
CA VAL A 24 4.05 -17.79 -0.72
C VAL A 24 2.65 -18.11 -1.23
N SER A 25 2.06 -19.22 -0.76
CA SER A 25 0.68 -19.57 -1.13
C SER A 25 -0.28 -18.45 -0.74
N VAL A 26 -1.21 -18.12 -1.64
CA VAL A 26 -2.29 -17.15 -1.39
C VAL A 26 -3.11 -17.55 -0.16
N SER A 27 -3.27 -18.85 0.09
CA SER A 27 -3.97 -19.36 1.27
C SER A 27 -3.31 -18.95 2.58
N ALA A 28 -1.98 -18.81 2.62
CA ALA A 28 -1.28 -18.39 3.83
C ALA A 28 -1.65 -16.95 4.22
N PHE A 29 -1.74 -16.04 3.24
CA PHE A 29 -2.23 -14.69 3.46
C PHE A 29 -3.71 -14.69 3.86
N ALA A 30 -4.55 -15.45 3.17
CA ALA A 30 -5.99 -15.50 3.46
C ALA A 30 -6.30 -15.98 4.89
N LEU A 31 -5.61 -17.03 5.36
CA LEU A 31 -5.75 -17.54 6.72
C LEU A 31 -5.25 -16.54 7.76
N LEU A 32 -4.07 -15.95 7.54
CA LEU A 32 -3.53 -14.92 8.43
C LEU A 32 -4.48 -13.71 8.53
N PHE A 33 -4.94 -13.20 7.39
CA PHE A 33 -5.83 -12.05 7.36
C PHE A 33 -7.18 -12.36 8.00
N SER A 34 -7.73 -13.57 7.80
CA SER A 34 -8.96 -14.01 8.46
C SER A 34 -8.83 -13.99 9.99
N GLU A 35 -7.73 -14.51 10.54
CA GLU A 35 -7.46 -14.46 11.98
C GLU A 35 -7.24 -13.04 12.49
N MET A 36 -6.58 -12.16 11.71
CA MET A 36 -6.45 -10.74 12.07
C MET A 36 -7.81 -10.04 12.17
N VAL A 37 -8.73 -10.34 11.25
CA VAL A 37 -10.11 -9.81 11.28
C VAL A 37 -10.84 -10.31 12.52
N GLN A 38 -10.80 -11.61 12.83
CA GLN A 38 -11.42 -12.18 14.03
C GLN A 38 -10.80 -11.61 15.32
N TYR A 39 -9.48 -11.46 15.35
CA TYR A 39 -8.76 -10.84 16.47
C TYR A 39 -9.22 -9.39 16.73
N CYS A 40 -9.40 -8.59 15.67
CA CYS A 40 -9.91 -7.24 15.80
C CYS A 40 -11.39 -7.23 16.20
N GLN A 41 -12.21 -8.08 15.58
CA GLN A 41 -13.66 -8.17 15.83
C GLN A 41 -13.99 -8.47 17.29
N SER A 42 -13.23 -9.35 17.94
CA SER A 42 -13.40 -9.67 19.37
C SER A 42 -13.06 -8.54 20.34
N ARG A 43 -12.55 -7.39 19.85
CA ARG A 43 -12.05 -6.26 20.66
C ARG A 43 -12.67 -4.92 20.29
N VAL A 44 -13.73 -4.92 19.49
CA VAL A 44 -14.42 -3.72 19.01
C VAL A 44 -15.93 -3.90 19.11
N TYR A 45 -16.65 -2.78 19.19
CA TYR A 45 -18.10 -2.78 19.40
C TYR A 45 -18.88 -2.46 18.12
N SER A 46 -18.21 -2.05 17.04
CA SER A 46 -18.85 -1.73 15.77
C SER A 46 -18.01 -2.12 14.56
N VAL A 47 -18.66 -2.27 13.41
CA VAL A 47 -17.99 -2.48 12.11
C VAL A 47 -17.09 -1.30 11.75
N SER A 48 -17.48 -0.08 12.12
CA SER A 48 -16.67 1.12 11.90
C SER A 48 -15.34 1.04 12.66
N GLU A 49 -15.38 0.70 13.95
CA GLU A 49 -14.18 0.49 14.76
C GLU A 49 -13.32 -0.65 14.22
N LEU A 50 -13.94 -1.77 13.79
CA LEU A 50 -13.23 -2.87 13.14
C LEU A 50 -12.46 -2.40 11.90
N GLN A 51 -13.12 -1.64 11.02
CA GLN A 51 -12.51 -1.10 9.81
C GLN A 51 -11.37 -0.13 10.14
N THR A 52 -11.54 0.76 11.11
CA THR A 52 -10.47 1.67 11.58
C THR A 52 -9.27 0.87 12.08
N ARG A 53 -9.48 -0.14 12.92
CA ARG A 53 -8.38 -0.96 13.48
C ARG A 53 -7.61 -1.71 12.39
N LEU A 54 -8.31 -2.27 11.41
CA LEU A 54 -7.68 -2.92 10.25
C LEU A 54 -6.95 -1.90 9.37
N ALA A 55 -7.50 -0.71 9.18
CA ALA A 55 -6.86 0.37 8.45
C ALA A 55 -5.56 0.84 9.14
N ASP A 56 -5.52 0.91 10.47
CA ASP A 56 -4.32 1.27 11.22
C ASP A 56 -3.19 0.25 11.05
N MET A 57 -3.52 -1.05 11.08
CA MET A 57 -2.54 -2.11 10.75
C MET A 57 -2.05 -1.98 9.30
N GLY A 58 -2.96 -1.68 8.37
CA GLY A 58 -2.65 -1.46 6.96
C GLY A 58 -1.76 -0.24 6.70
N GLN A 59 -1.89 0.83 7.48
CA GLN A 59 -1.06 2.03 7.36
C GLN A 59 0.43 1.72 7.57
N SER A 60 0.76 0.91 8.58
CA SER A 60 2.15 0.49 8.83
C SER A 60 2.72 -0.34 7.67
N VAL A 61 1.91 -1.25 7.10
CA VAL A 61 2.30 -2.03 5.91
C VAL A 61 2.52 -1.12 4.70
N GLY A 62 1.60 -0.17 4.48
CA GLY A 62 1.68 0.80 3.38
C GLY A 62 2.92 1.68 3.46
N ALA A 63 3.29 2.14 4.65
CA ALA A 63 4.51 2.94 4.85
C ALA A 63 5.78 2.19 4.44
N GLY A 64 5.94 0.94 4.87
CA GLY A 64 7.10 0.12 4.48
C GLY A 64 7.08 -0.29 3.00
N MET A 65 5.90 -0.53 2.44
CA MET A 65 5.74 -0.91 1.04
C MET A 65 6.08 0.24 0.07
N LEU A 66 5.79 1.49 0.45
CA LEU A 66 6.02 2.66 -0.40
C LEU A 66 7.48 2.75 -0.87
N ASP A 67 8.43 2.68 0.05
CA ASP A 67 9.86 2.80 -0.28
C ASP A 67 10.35 1.66 -1.16
N VAL A 68 9.88 0.44 -0.88
CA VAL A 68 10.23 -0.76 -1.65
C VAL A 68 9.73 -0.64 -3.10
N LEU A 69 8.49 -0.21 -3.30
CA LEU A 69 7.91 -0.05 -4.64
C LEU A 69 8.54 1.12 -5.40
N VAL A 70 8.82 2.25 -4.73
CA VAL A 70 9.48 3.38 -5.36
C VAL A 70 10.90 3.03 -5.83
N LEU A 71 11.66 2.31 -5.01
CA LEU A 71 13.01 1.89 -5.37
C LEU A 71 13.01 0.88 -6.53
N ARG A 72 12.10 -0.11 -6.50
CA ARG A 72 12.06 -1.20 -7.47
C ARG A 72 11.41 -0.83 -8.80
N GLU A 73 10.37 -0.01 -8.78
CA GLU A 73 9.49 0.21 -9.94
C GLU A 73 9.50 1.64 -10.45
N LYS A 74 10.06 2.58 -9.69
CA LYS A 74 10.12 4.00 -10.05
C LYS A 74 11.55 4.56 -10.04
N ASN A 75 12.57 3.69 -10.04
CA ASN A 75 13.98 4.09 -10.03
C ASN A 75 14.32 5.08 -8.90
N GLY A 76 13.66 4.96 -7.75
CA GLY A 76 13.85 5.86 -6.61
C GLY A 76 13.13 7.22 -6.72
N LYS A 77 12.36 7.47 -7.79
CA LYS A 77 11.63 8.73 -7.98
C LYS A 77 10.28 8.69 -7.28
N ARG A 78 10.10 9.53 -6.25
CA ARG A 78 8.78 9.77 -5.63
C ARG A 78 7.97 10.74 -6.47
N GLU A 79 6.68 10.45 -6.62
CA GLU A 79 5.74 11.31 -7.35
C GLU A 79 5.38 12.55 -6.52
N THR A 80 5.39 13.72 -7.17
CA THR A 80 5.08 15.01 -6.53
C THR A 80 3.71 15.56 -6.93
N LYS A 81 3.22 15.20 -8.12
CA LYS A 81 1.88 15.55 -8.62
C LYS A 81 0.83 14.55 -8.13
N LEU A 82 -0.34 15.06 -7.76
CA LEU A 82 -1.44 14.27 -7.22
C LEU A 82 -1.88 13.17 -8.20
N LEU A 83 -2.06 13.52 -9.48
CA LEU A 83 -2.46 12.57 -10.52
C LEU A 83 -1.49 11.39 -10.64
N ASN A 84 -0.18 11.67 -10.68
CA ASN A 84 0.83 10.62 -10.78
C ASN A 84 0.86 9.73 -9.53
N MET A 85 0.63 10.31 -8.35
CA MET A 85 0.51 9.55 -7.09
C MET A 85 -0.71 8.64 -7.10
N LEU A 86 -1.86 9.10 -7.60
CA LEU A 86 -3.06 8.28 -7.75
C LEU A 86 -2.87 7.17 -8.78
N LEU A 87 -2.18 7.44 -9.90
CA LEU A 87 -1.82 6.43 -10.90
C LEU A 87 -0.84 5.39 -10.34
N PHE A 88 0.11 5.82 -9.49
CA PHE A 88 1.00 4.91 -8.77
C PHE A 88 0.21 3.94 -7.87
N ILE A 89 -0.83 4.42 -7.18
CA ILE A 89 -1.71 3.57 -6.37
C ILE A 89 -2.50 2.60 -7.27
N LYS A 90 -3.15 3.11 -8.33
CA LYS A 90 -3.96 2.33 -9.28
C LYS A 90 -3.19 1.17 -9.92
N VAL A 91 -1.94 1.43 -10.29
CA VAL A 91 -1.14 0.48 -11.08
C VAL A 91 -0.20 -0.32 -10.19
N ASN A 92 0.76 0.34 -9.53
CA ASN A 92 1.89 -0.34 -8.89
C ASN A 92 1.48 -0.96 -7.56
N VAL A 93 0.83 -0.17 -6.69
CA VAL A 93 0.35 -0.67 -5.39
C VAL A 93 -0.69 -1.77 -5.59
N TRP A 94 -1.66 -1.55 -6.49
CA TRP A 94 -2.71 -2.56 -6.73
C TRP A 94 -2.16 -3.86 -7.33
N LYS A 95 -1.23 -3.79 -8.29
CA LYS A 95 -0.54 -4.98 -8.82
C LYS A 95 0.25 -5.70 -7.74
N SER A 96 0.96 -4.96 -6.87
CA SER A 96 1.74 -5.54 -5.78
C SER A 96 0.88 -6.25 -4.74
N LEU A 97 -0.37 -5.81 -4.52
CA LEU A 97 -1.28 -6.39 -3.53
C LEU A 97 -2.16 -7.51 -4.10
N PHE A 98 -2.67 -7.34 -5.33
CA PHE A 98 -3.73 -8.17 -5.89
C PHE A 98 -3.39 -8.80 -7.24
N GLY A 99 -2.19 -8.56 -7.79
CA GLY A 99 -1.77 -9.11 -9.08
C GLY A 99 -2.48 -8.52 -10.30
N LYS A 100 -3.28 -7.46 -10.15
CA LYS A 100 -3.96 -6.74 -11.23
C LYS A 100 -3.98 -5.23 -10.99
N GLU A 101 -4.31 -4.44 -12.00
CA GLU A 101 -4.59 -3.01 -11.82
C GLU A 101 -5.97 -2.79 -11.18
N ALA A 102 -6.15 -1.66 -10.49
CA ALA A 102 -7.48 -1.27 -10.04
C ALA A 102 -8.35 -0.95 -11.26
N ASP A 103 -9.64 -1.30 -11.21
CA ASP A 103 -10.49 -1.27 -12.41
C ASP A 103 -10.75 0.18 -12.88
N LYS A 104 -10.99 1.12 -11.96
CA LYS A 104 -11.30 2.52 -12.26
C LYS A 104 -10.59 3.50 -11.32
N LEU A 105 -10.42 4.73 -11.79
CA LEU A 105 -10.01 5.89 -10.99
C LEU A 105 -10.92 7.05 -11.42
N GLU A 106 -11.82 7.46 -10.52
CA GLU A 106 -12.84 8.48 -10.76
C GLU A 106 -12.61 9.66 -9.80
N GLN A 107 -12.85 10.88 -10.26
CA GLN A 107 -12.84 12.10 -9.44
C GLN A 107 -14.27 12.39 -8.96
N ALA A 108 -14.43 12.71 -7.67
CA ALA A 108 -15.72 13.13 -7.11
C ALA A 108 -15.89 14.65 -7.21
N ASN A 109 -17.15 15.11 -7.26
CA ASN A 109 -17.51 16.52 -7.42
C ASN A 109 -17.83 17.26 -6.10
N ASP A 110 -17.96 16.55 -4.97
CA ASP A 110 -18.36 17.13 -3.67
C ASP A 110 -17.22 17.12 -2.65
N ASP A 111 -17.05 18.26 -1.96
CA ASP A 111 -15.90 18.58 -1.11
C ASP A 111 -16.31 18.68 0.36
N ASP A 112 -15.65 17.91 1.22
CA ASP A 112 -15.72 18.04 2.69
C ASP A 112 -14.30 18.00 3.23
N LYS A 113 -13.97 19.01 4.04
CA LYS A 113 -12.63 19.23 4.61
C LYS A 113 -12.25 18.13 5.60
N THR A 114 -11.01 17.65 5.54
CA THR A 114 -10.48 16.65 6.48
C THR A 114 -9.18 17.15 7.14
N GLY A 115 -8.98 16.82 8.43
CA GLY A 115 -7.81 17.23 9.22
C GLY A 115 -6.52 16.45 8.95
N PHE A 116 -6.53 15.49 8.02
CA PHE A 116 -5.37 14.69 7.62
C PHE A 116 -4.99 15.01 6.17
N PRO A 117 -3.70 14.88 5.75
CA PRO A 117 -3.28 15.20 4.39
C PRO A 117 -4.07 14.42 3.33
N ALA A 118 -4.51 13.20 3.67
CA ALA A 118 -5.60 12.52 3.02
C ALA A 118 -6.36 11.63 4.02
N LYS A 119 -7.64 11.37 3.75
CA LYS A 119 -8.48 10.38 4.44
C LYS A 119 -8.99 9.36 3.42
N VAL A 120 -8.72 8.08 3.67
CA VAL A 120 -9.16 6.97 2.83
C VAL A 120 -10.29 6.23 3.54
N THR A 121 -11.40 5.97 2.84
CA THR A 121 -12.56 5.22 3.36
C THR A 121 -13.05 4.22 2.31
N ALA A 122 -13.53 3.05 2.74
CA ALA A 122 -14.05 2.02 1.85
C ALA A 122 -15.58 2.02 1.85
N HIS A 123 -16.18 1.92 0.66
CA HIS A 123 -17.63 1.97 0.46
C HIS A 123 -18.10 0.92 -0.53
N TRP A 124 -19.36 0.51 -0.41
CA TRP A 124 -20.06 -0.28 -1.43
C TRP A 124 -20.68 0.67 -2.46
N HIS A 125 -20.01 0.83 -3.59
CA HIS A 125 -20.47 1.64 -4.72
C HIS A 125 -19.85 1.08 -6.01
N LYS A 126 -20.68 0.64 -6.96
CA LYS A 126 -20.24 -0.06 -8.19
C LYS A 126 -19.24 -1.21 -7.91
N GLY A 127 -19.41 -1.91 -6.79
CA GLY A 127 -18.42 -2.83 -6.21
C GLY A 127 -17.77 -2.24 -4.95
N THR A 128 -16.51 -2.58 -4.70
CA THR A 128 -15.72 -1.99 -3.60
C THR A 128 -15.02 -0.73 -4.09
N THR A 129 -15.35 0.42 -3.49
CA THR A 129 -14.75 1.72 -3.82
C THR A 129 -13.93 2.24 -2.65
N LEU A 130 -12.67 2.63 -2.89
CA LEU A 130 -11.85 3.38 -1.95
C LEU A 130 -11.96 4.88 -2.26
N MET A 131 -12.64 5.63 -1.41
CA MET A 131 -12.74 7.08 -1.49
C MET A 131 -11.53 7.72 -0.82
N ILE A 132 -10.77 8.50 -1.58
CA ILE A 132 -9.58 9.24 -1.11
C ILE A 132 -9.92 10.72 -1.10
N LYS A 133 -10.07 11.30 0.10
CA LYS A 133 -10.29 12.75 0.28
C LYS A 133 -8.99 13.41 0.68
N PHE A 134 -8.52 14.41 -0.06
CA PHE A 134 -7.31 15.16 0.27
C PHE A 134 -7.66 16.42 1.06
N ASN A 135 -6.70 16.94 1.83
CA ASN A 135 -6.84 18.26 2.44
C ASN A 135 -6.66 19.37 1.39
N ASP A 136 -7.38 20.49 1.56
CA ASP A 136 -7.30 21.68 0.70
C ASP A 136 -5.85 22.14 0.46
N SER A 137 -4.98 22.06 1.46
CA SER A 137 -3.56 22.41 1.35
C SER A 137 -2.80 21.57 0.33
N VAL A 138 -3.14 20.28 0.21
CA VAL A 138 -2.55 19.36 -0.78
C VAL A 138 -3.01 19.75 -2.18
N ILE A 139 -4.31 20.03 -2.34
CA ILE A 139 -4.90 20.45 -3.61
C ILE A 139 -4.36 21.81 -4.05
N ALA A 140 -4.27 22.77 -3.13
CA ALA A 140 -3.71 24.09 -3.40
C ALA A 140 -2.25 24.01 -3.83
N ARG A 141 -1.45 23.16 -3.16
CA ARG A 141 -0.06 22.91 -3.53
C ARG A 141 0.06 22.27 -4.92
N ASP A 142 -0.78 21.30 -5.25
CA ASP A 142 -0.78 20.65 -6.57
C ASP A 142 -1.10 21.66 -7.68
N LYS A 143 -2.13 22.49 -7.49
CA LYS A 143 -2.48 23.59 -8.42
C LYS A 143 -1.34 24.59 -8.60
N ALA A 144 -0.62 24.93 -7.53
CA ALA A 144 0.52 25.84 -7.61
C ALA A 144 1.71 25.25 -8.38
N LEU A 145 1.83 23.92 -8.43
CA LEU A 145 2.87 23.22 -9.19
C LEU A 145 2.53 23.06 -10.67
N ASP A 146 1.25 23.13 -11.07
CA ASP A 146 0.84 23.10 -12.48
C ASP A 146 1.07 24.42 -13.21
N GLY A 147 1.24 25.53 -12.48
CA GLY A 147 1.62 26.84 -13.04
C GLY A 147 3.12 27.02 -13.30
N ARG A 148 3.92 25.95 -13.20
CA ARG A 148 5.36 25.89 -13.48
C ARG A 148 5.65 24.86 -14.57
#